data_AF-A0A8J7CDW2-F1
#
_entry.id   AF-A0A8J7CDW2-F1
#
_cell.length_a   1.000
_cell.length_b   1.000
_cell.length_c   1.000
_cell.angle_alpha   90.00
_cell.angle_beta   90.00
_cell.angle_gamma   90.00
#
_symmetry.space_group_name_H-M   'P 1'
#
loop_
_entity.id
_entity.type
_entity.pdbx_description
1 polymer ?
#
loop_
_entity_poly.entity_id
_entity_poly.type
_entity_poly.pdbx_seq_one_letter_code
_entity_poly.pdbx_strand_id
1 'polypeptide(L)'
;MCDNKNRELGQPIGARIRSLRTARDWSLAELAKRAGTSAPTLHRYESGWDRFELATLRKIASALGVLLEVNFVEESVSTGAPADLRALIAPLFWDRELRPADLDQYPDWVLERVLMFGSRDQVSAARKYFGDEAVAKAAGRRGVDPKTRNYWNTILEGAAGAS
;
A
#
# COMPACT_ATOMS: atom_id res chain seq x y z
N MET A 1 27.76 -3.91 -8.25
CA MET A 1 26.75 -3.84 -9.32
C MET A 1 25.53 -4.64 -8.85
N CYS A 2 24.85 -4.19 -7.80
CA CYS A 2 23.86 -5.02 -7.10
C CYS A 2 22.77 -4.20 -6.40
N ASP A 3 21.93 -3.44 -7.12
CA ASP A 3 20.80 -2.73 -6.50
C ASP A 3 19.55 -2.79 -7.39
N ASN A 4 18.89 -3.95 -7.44
CA ASN A 4 17.55 -4.08 -8.04
C ASN A 4 16.63 -5.07 -7.29
N LYS A 5 16.93 -5.41 -6.03
CA LYS A 5 16.10 -6.38 -5.26
C LYS A 5 14.76 -5.77 -4.80
N ASN A 6 14.71 -4.46 -4.57
CA ASN A 6 13.55 -3.82 -3.92
C ASN A 6 12.39 -3.48 -4.88
N ARG A 7 12.66 -3.33 -6.18
CA ARG A 7 11.60 -3.01 -7.17
C ARG A 7 10.77 -4.24 -7.56
N GLU A 8 11.23 -5.43 -7.20
CA GLU A 8 10.62 -6.72 -7.58
C GLU A 8 9.67 -7.28 -6.52
N LEU A 9 9.80 -6.85 -5.25
CA LEU A 9 9.00 -7.33 -4.13
C LEU A 9 7.54 -6.84 -4.16
N GLY A 10 7.26 -5.74 -4.87
CA GLY A 10 5.91 -5.19 -5.03
C GLY A 10 5.14 -5.75 -6.23
N GLN A 11 5.74 -6.61 -7.05
CA GLN A 11 5.03 -7.19 -8.19
C GLN A 11 4.25 -8.44 -7.77
N PRO A 12 2.97 -8.59 -8.17
CA PRO A 12 2.24 -9.82 -7.97
C PRO A 12 3.02 -11.02 -8.53
N ILE A 13 3.04 -12.13 -7.80
CA ILE A 13 3.78 -13.34 -8.16
C ILE A 13 3.48 -13.78 -9.61
N GLY A 14 2.22 -13.69 -10.04
CA GLY A 14 1.81 -13.99 -11.42
C GLY A 14 2.48 -13.11 -12.48
N ALA A 15 2.64 -11.80 -12.21
CA ALA A 15 3.33 -10.88 -13.10
C ALA A 15 4.82 -11.21 -13.21
N ARG A 16 5.43 -11.67 -12.10
CA ARG A 16 6.82 -12.11 -12.08
C ARG A 16 7.02 -13.38 -12.92
N ILE A 17 6.12 -14.36 -12.80
CA ILE A 17 6.13 -15.59 -13.61
C ILE A 17 6.05 -15.23 -15.10
N ARG A 18 5.08 -14.37 -15.47
CA ARG A 18 4.91 -13.90 -16.86
C ARG A 18 6.18 -13.25 -17.40
N SER A 19 6.80 -12.37 -16.62
CA SER A 19 8.02 -11.66 -17.03
C SER A 19 9.18 -12.60 -17.28
N LEU A 20 9.39 -13.58 -16.38
CA LEU A 20 10.44 -14.60 -16.52
C LEU A 20 10.21 -15.52 -17.72
N ARG A 21 8.94 -15.85 -18.01
CA ARG A 21 8.54 -16.64 -19.18
C ARG A 21 8.81 -15.88 -20.48
N THR A 22 8.38 -14.63 -20.57
CA THR A 22 8.55 -13.81 -21.79
C THR A 22 10.02 -13.46 -22.04
N ALA A 23 10.82 -13.28 -20.99
CA ALA A 23 12.27 -13.07 -21.12
C ALA A 23 13.02 -14.28 -21.72
N ARG A 24 12.36 -15.45 -21.79
CA ARG A 24 12.87 -16.68 -22.40
C ARG A 24 12.17 -17.00 -23.73
N ASP A 25 11.35 -16.10 -24.24
CA ASP A 25 10.50 -16.29 -25.43
C ASP A 25 9.60 -17.52 -25.36
N TRP A 26 9.22 -17.94 -24.15
CA TRP A 26 8.35 -19.10 -23.95
C TRP A 26 6.88 -18.74 -24.07
N SER A 27 6.12 -19.57 -24.78
CA SER A 27 4.66 -19.49 -24.77
C SER A 27 4.09 -20.01 -23.44
N LEU A 28 2.81 -19.71 -23.16
CA LEU A 28 2.11 -20.27 -22.00
C LEU A 28 2.11 -21.80 -22.02
N ALA A 29 1.88 -22.41 -23.18
CA ALA A 29 1.90 -23.87 -23.32
C ALA A 29 3.29 -24.45 -23.01
N GLU A 30 4.35 -23.73 -23.38
CA GLU A 30 5.73 -24.16 -23.24
C GLU A 30 6.20 -24.16 -21.78
N LEU A 31 5.81 -23.13 -21.01
CA LEU A 31 6.03 -23.13 -19.56
C LEU A 31 5.13 -24.14 -18.85
N ALA A 32 3.86 -24.26 -19.25
CA ALA A 32 2.93 -25.20 -18.65
C ALA A 32 3.43 -26.66 -18.77
N LYS A 33 3.92 -27.03 -19.96
CA LYS A 33 4.53 -28.33 -20.22
C LYS A 33 5.73 -28.60 -19.31
N ARG A 34 6.66 -27.63 -19.17
CA ARG A 34 7.83 -27.77 -18.28
C ARG A 34 7.45 -27.87 -16.81
N ALA A 35 6.44 -27.11 -16.38
CA ALA A 35 5.99 -27.10 -14.99
C ALA A 35 5.06 -28.29 -14.65
N GLY A 36 4.71 -29.15 -15.63
CA GLY A 36 3.78 -30.25 -15.43
C GLY A 36 2.37 -29.77 -15.07
N THR A 37 1.91 -28.71 -15.72
CA THR A 37 0.57 -28.12 -15.55
C THR A 37 -0.08 -27.85 -16.92
N SER A 38 -1.30 -27.31 -16.94
CA SER A 38 -2.03 -26.97 -18.17
C SER A 38 -1.89 -25.48 -18.51
N ALA A 39 -1.96 -25.14 -19.81
CA ALA A 39 -1.91 -23.74 -20.25
C ALA A 39 -3.04 -22.86 -19.65
N PRO A 40 -4.30 -23.35 -19.50
CA PRO A 40 -5.35 -22.59 -18.81
C PRO A 40 -5.03 -22.32 -17.34
N THR A 41 -4.45 -23.31 -16.64
CA THR A 41 -4.04 -23.15 -15.23
C THR A 41 -2.92 -22.12 -15.11
N LEU A 42 -1.93 -22.16 -16.01
CA LEU A 42 -0.85 -21.18 -16.04
C LEU A 42 -1.36 -19.76 -16.38
N HIS A 43 -2.28 -19.64 -17.34
CA HIS A 43 -2.91 -18.36 -17.66
C HIS A 43 -3.63 -17.77 -16.44
N ARG A 44 -4.39 -18.58 -15.69
CA ARG A 44 -5.03 -18.15 -14.44
C ARG A 44 -4.02 -17.61 -13.44
N TYR A 45 -2.89 -18.29 -13.27
CA TYR A 45 -1.82 -17.83 -12.38
C TYR A 45 -1.20 -16.50 -12.83
N GLU A 46 -0.96 -16.31 -14.12
CA GLU A 46 -0.38 -15.06 -14.63
C GLU A 46 -1.37 -13.88 -14.65
N SER A 47 -2.67 -14.16 -14.67
CA SER A 47 -3.73 -13.14 -14.81
C SER A 47 -4.23 -12.56 -13.49
N GLY A 48 -3.57 -12.86 -12.38
CA GLY A 48 -3.89 -12.27 -11.07
C GLY A 48 -4.63 -13.20 -10.09
N TRP A 49 -4.61 -14.52 -10.29
CA TRP A 49 -5.02 -15.45 -9.24
C TRP A 49 -3.91 -15.55 -8.19
N ASP A 50 -4.20 -15.18 -6.95
CA ASP A 50 -3.24 -15.00 -5.84
C ASP A 50 -3.08 -16.25 -4.95
N ARG A 51 -3.97 -17.24 -5.07
CA ARG A 51 -3.92 -18.47 -4.28
C ARG A 51 -2.95 -19.50 -4.84
N PHE A 52 -1.67 -19.39 -4.50
CA PHE A 52 -0.68 -20.38 -4.92
C PHE A 52 -0.45 -21.45 -3.85
N GLU A 53 -0.46 -22.71 -4.27
CA GLU A 53 0.17 -23.76 -3.46
C GLU A 53 1.69 -23.67 -3.61
N LEU A 54 2.42 -23.81 -2.49
CA LEU A 54 3.89 -23.77 -2.50
C LEU A 54 4.50 -24.82 -3.44
N ALA A 55 3.88 -26.00 -3.52
CA ALA A 55 4.27 -27.07 -4.43
C ALA A 55 4.22 -26.63 -5.91
N THR A 56 3.22 -25.82 -6.27
CA THR A 56 3.05 -25.27 -7.62
C THR A 56 4.10 -24.22 -7.93
N LEU A 57 4.38 -23.31 -6.99
CA LEU A 57 5.46 -22.32 -7.14
C LEU A 57 6.81 -22.99 -7.34
N ARG A 58 7.09 -24.07 -6.60
CA ARG A 58 8.33 -24.84 -6.75
C ARG A 58 8.46 -25.47 -8.14
N LYS A 59 7.37 -26.04 -8.69
CA LYS A 59 7.36 -26.60 -10.05
C LYS A 59 7.64 -25.53 -11.10
N ILE A 60 6.99 -24.36 -10.97
CA ILE A 60 7.18 -23.24 -11.89
C ILE A 60 8.60 -22.69 -11.80
N ALA A 61 9.14 -22.52 -10.59
CA ALA A 61 10.51 -22.05 -10.38
C ALA A 61 11.54 -23.02 -11.00
N SER A 62 11.37 -24.32 -10.77
CA SER A 62 12.19 -25.37 -11.38
C SER A 62 12.11 -25.34 -12.91
N ALA A 63 10.89 -25.23 -13.47
CA ALA A 63 10.67 -25.11 -14.91
C ALA A 63 11.32 -23.87 -15.53
N LEU A 64 11.36 -22.75 -14.80
CA LEU A 64 12.02 -21.51 -15.21
C LEU A 64 13.53 -21.50 -14.97
N GLY A 65 14.07 -22.47 -14.23
CA GLY A 65 15.48 -22.52 -13.82
C GLY A 65 15.84 -21.39 -12.84
N VAL A 66 14.92 -21.02 -11.95
CA VAL A 66 15.14 -19.98 -10.92
C VAL A 66 14.96 -20.56 -9.52
N LEU A 67 15.55 -19.90 -8.52
CA LEU A 67 15.35 -20.25 -7.12
C LEU A 67 14.07 -19.60 -6.59
N LEU A 68 13.29 -20.37 -5.82
CA LEU A 68 12.16 -19.87 -5.05
C LEU A 68 12.63 -19.53 -3.64
N GLU A 69 12.63 -18.25 -3.30
CA GLU A 69 12.91 -17.75 -1.96
C GLU A 69 11.58 -17.38 -1.29
N VAL A 70 11.29 -17.98 -0.14
CA VAL A 70 10.11 -17.65 0.67
C VAL A 70 10.63 -17.19 2.02
N ASN A 71 10.49 -15.89 2.26
CA ASN A 71 10.90 -15.27 3.50
C ASN A 71 9.67 -14.72 4.21
N PHE A 72 9.55 -15.05 5.48
CA PHE A 72 8.71 -14.27 6.37
C PHE A 72 9.47 -13.01 6.72
N VAL A 73 8.89 -11.88 6.41
CA VAL A 73 9.32 -10.60 6.96
C VAL A 73 8.43 -10.33 8.16
N GLU A 74 9.02 -9.83 9.25
CA GLU A 74 8.20 -9.22 10.28
C GLU A 74 7.37 -8.13 9.60
N GLU A 75 6.07 -8.15 9.82
CA GLU A 75 5.25 -6.99 9.51
C GLU A 75 5.68 -5.89 10.47
N SER A 76 6.78 -5.23 10.11
CA SER A 76 7.12 -3.95 10.68
C SER A 76 5.91 -3.10 10.36
N VAL A 77 5.09 -2.81 11.38
CA VAL A 77 4.03 -1.81 11.28
C VAL A 77 4.68 -0.64 10.58
N SER A 78 4.30 -0.40 9.33
CA SER A 78 4.92 0.65 8.53
C SER A 78 4.78 1.93 9.33
N THR A 79 5.88 2.32 9.94
CA THR A 79 6.11 3.66 10.45
C THR A 79 6.93 4.36 9.36
N GLY A 80 6.47 4.19 8.11
CA GLY A 80 7.00 4.83 6.93
C GLY A 80 6.04 5.94 6.48
N ALA A 81 6.16 7.11 7.08
CA ALA A 81 5.88 8.36 6.37
C ALA A 81 6.87 8.48 5.18
N PRO A 82 6.59 9.16 4.03
CA PRO A 82 5.44 10.00 3.60
C PRO A 82 4.73 9.48 2.32
N ALA A 83 5.08 8.29 1.80
CA ALA A 83 4.58 7.85 0.49
C ALA A 83 3.11 7.37 0.49
N ASP A 84 2.58 6.96 1.65
CA ASP A 84 1.23 6.41 1.76
C ASP A 84 0.18 7.44 2.23
N LEU A 85 0.54 8.38 3.13
CA LEU A 85 -0.40 9.41 3.59
C LEU A 85 -0.88 10.28 2.43
N ARG A 86 0.05 10.82 1.62
CA ARG A 86 -0.31 11.72 0.52
C ARG A 86 -1.22 11.02 -0.48
N ALA A 87 -0.92 9.78 -0.85
CA ALA A 87 -1.76 9.00 -1.75
C ALA A 87 -3.15 8.75 -1.14
N LEU A 88 -3.19 8.41 0.14
CA LEU A 88 -4.41 8.14 0.89
C LEU A 88 -5.32 9.38 1.02
N ILE A 89 -4.75 10.57 1.20
CA ILE A 89 -5.54 11.81 1.40
C ILE A 89 -5.69 12.66 0.15
N ALA A 90 -4.92 12.43 -0.93
CA ALA A 90 -5.01 13.18 -2.18
C ALA A 90 -6.44 13.32 -2.73
N PRO A 91 -7.32 12.30 -2.67
CA PRO A 91 -8.72 12.45 -3.11
C PRO A 91 -9.54 13.51 -2.35
N LEU A 92 -9.11 13.92 -1.15
CA LEU A 92 -9.77 14.97 -0.37
C LEU A 92 -9.51 16.38 -0.93
N PHE A 93 -8.53 16.53 -1.82
CA PHE A 93 -8.08 17.79 -2.41
C PHE A 93 -8.53 17.89 -3.87
N TRP A 94 -9.84 17.86 -4.08
CA TRP A 94 -10.46 17.95 -5.41
C TRP A 94 -10.35 19.34 -6.05
N ASP A 95 -9.99 20.35 -5.27
CA ASP A 95 -9.85 21.75 -5.66
C ASP A 95 -8.42 22.12 -6.08
N ARG A 96 -7.40 21.41 -5.59
CA ARG A 96 -6.00 21.67 -5.89
C ARG A 96 -5.17 20.40 -5.68
N GLU A 97 -4.22 20.16 -6.57
CA GLU A 97 -3.28 19.05 -6.40
C GLU A 97 -2.48 19.16 -5.08
N LEU A 98 -2.50 18.08 -4.29
CA LEU A 98 -1.71 17.94 -3.07
C LEU A 98 -0.27 17.56 -3.41
N ARG A 99 0.64 18.54 -3.34
CA ARG A 99 2.06 18.35 -3.60
C ARG A 99 2.75 17.78 -2.36
N PRO A 100 3.85 17.01 -2.51
CA PRO A 100 4.58 16.46 -1.36
C PRO A 100 4.97 17.50 -0.32
N ALA A 101 5.46 18.66 -0.76
CA ALA A 101 5.88 19.75 0.11
C ALA A 101 4.72 20.41 0.90
N ASP A 102 3.46 20.21 0.49
CA ASP A 102 2.32 20.82 1.15
C ASP A 102 2.03 20.17 2.52
N LEU A 103 2.46 18.91 2.73
CA LEU A 103 2.39 18.25 4.05
C LEU A 103 3.22 19.03 5.09
N ASP A 104 4.43 19.43 4.73
CA ASP A 104 5.34 20.09 5.67
C ASP A 104 5.13 21.62 5.72
N GLN A 105 4.80 22.24 4.57
CA GLN A 105 4.62 23.69 4.48
C GLN A 105 3.26 24.17 5.01
N TYR A 106 2.21 23.36 4.86
CA TYR A 106 0.84 23.76 5.18
C TYR A 106 0.07 22.67 5.96
N PRO A 107 0.62 22.15 7.09
CA PRO A 107 0.02 21.04 7.82
C PRO A 107 -1.40 21.35 8.32
N ASP A 108 -1.66 22.58 8.76
CA ASP A 108 -2.97 23.01 9.24
C ASP A 108 -4.04 22.92 8.13
N TRP A 109 -3.70 23.33 6.90
CA TRP A 109 -4.62 23.27 5.75
C TRP A 109 -4.93 21.83 5.34
N VAL A 110 -3.89 20.97 5.36
CA VAL A 110 -4.05 19.54 5.08
C VAL A 110 -4.95 18.88 6.13
N LEU A 111 -4.69 19.16 7.41
CA LEU A 111 -5.45 18.60 8.52
C LEU A 111 -6.90 19.10 8.56
N GLU A 112 -7.15 20.38 8.26
CA GLU A 112 -8.51 20.90 8.11
C GLU A 112 -9.30 20.09 7.06
N ARG A 113 -8.70 19.82 5.89
CA ARG A 113 -9.30 19.01 4.84
C ARG A 113 -9.58 17.57 5.29
N VAL A 114 -8.60 16.95 5.94
CA VAL A 114 -8.72 15.57 6.45
C VAL A 114 -9.79 15.46 7.53
N LEU A 115 -9.90 16.43 8.44
CA LEU A 115 -10.90 16.40 9.50
C LEU A 115 -12.33 16.62 8.99
N MET A 116 -12.50 17.46 7.97
CA MET A 116 -13.82 17.78 7.40
C MET A 116 -14.36 16.70 6.46
N PHE A 117 -13.49 16.09 5.65
CA PHE A 117 -13.91 15.23 4.54
C PHE A 117 -13.33 13.81 4.60
N GLY A 118 -12.40 13.55 5.51
CA GLY A 118 -11.69 12.28 5.59
C GLY A 118 -12.45 11.19 6.35
N SER A 119 -12.17 9.94 6.00
CA SER A 119 -12.59 8.75 6.74
C SER A 119 -11.79 8.58 8.04
N ARG A 120 -12.25 7.68 8.92
CA ARG A 120 -11.54 7.33 10.16
C ARG A 120 -10.10 6.87 9.90
N ASP A 121 -9.88 6.10 8.84
CA ASP A 121 -8.55 5.59 8.49
C ASP A 121 -7.64 6.72 7.99
N GLN A 122 -8.18 7.66 7.20
CA GLN A 122 -7.46 8.85 6.75
C GLN A 122 -7.08 9.77 7.91
N VAL A 123 -7.97 9.96 8.88
CA VAL A 123 -7.71 10.77 10.07
C VAL A 123 -6.72 10.06 11.00
N SER A 124 -6.84 8.74 11.17
CA SER A 124 -5.87 7.93 11.93
C SER A 124 -4.46 8.02 11.32
N ALA A 125 -4.37 7.91 9.99
CA ALA A 125 -3.12 8.04 9.26
C ALA A 125 -2.54 9.46 9.38
N ALA A 126 -3.35 10.50 9.26
CA ALA A 126 -2.93 11.88 9.44
C ALA A 126 -2.47 12.14 10.88
N ARG A 127 -3.16 11.60 11.88
CA ARG A 127 -2.76 11.67 13.30
C ARG A 127 -1.40 11.02 13.53
N LYS A 128 -1.18 9.83 12.97
CA LYS A 128 0.12 9.13 13.05
C LYS A 128 1.26 9.94 12.40
N TYR A 129 0.97 10.68 11.32
CA TYR A 129 1.96 11.45 10.59
C TYR A 129 2.26 12.82 11.23
N PHE A 130 1.22 13.61 11.50
CA PHE A 130 1.35 14.99 11.99
C PHE A 130 1.48 15.09 13.51
N GLY A 131 1.08 14.03 14.22
CA GLY A 131 1.01 14.01 15.68
C GLY A 131 -0.27 14.64 16.23
N ASP A 132 -0.60 14.26 17.46
CA ASP A 132 -1.85 14.64 18.13
C ASP A 132 -1.98 16.14 18.34
N GLU A 133 -0.86 16.82 18.63
CA GLU A 133 -0.82 18.27 18.86
C GLU A 133 -1.23 19.05 17.59
N ALA A 134 -0.70 18.67 16.43
CA ALA A 134 -1.04 19.31 15.16
C ALA A 134 -2.51 19.07 14.78
N VAL A 135 -3.02 17.85 15.00
CA VAL A 135 -4.43 17.52 14.77
C VAL A 135 -5.35 18.33 15.68
N ALA A 136 -5.04 18.42 16.97
CA ALA A 136 -5.82 19.20 17.93
C ALA A 136 -5.85 20.69 17.56
N LYS A 137 -4.70 21.25 17.17
CA LYS A 137 -4.59 22.62 16.67
C LYS A 137 -5.48 22.85 15.45
N ALA A 138 -5.49 21.93 14.48
CA ALA A 138 -6.31 22.06 13.27
C ALA A 138 -7.82 21.94 13.56
N ALA A 139 -8.23 21.04 14.47
CA ALA A 139 -9.63 20.88 14.88
C ALA A 139 -10.20 22.16 15.53
N GLY A 140 -9.36 22.94 16.22
CA GLY A 140 -9.73 24.23 16.80
C GLY A 140 -9.94 25.37 15.80
N ARG A 141 -9.57 25.19 14.52
CA ARG A 141 -9.62 26.28 13.53
C ARG A 141 -11.05 26.56 13.07
N ARG A 142 -11.27 27.80 12.64
CA ARG A 142 -12.57 28.32 12.18
C ARG A 142 -13.10 27.61 10.92
N GLY A 143 -12.21 26.99 10.14
CA GLY A 143 -12.55 26.24 8.94
C GLY A 143 -13.25 24.91 9.23
N VAL A 144 -13.08 24.31 10.41
CA VAL A 144 -13.75 23.08 10.81
C VAL A 144 -15.09 23.42 11.48
N ASP A 145 -16.18 22.81 11.02
CA ASP A 145 -17.49 23.12 11.58
C ASP A 145 -17.64 22.58 13.02
N PRO A 146 -18.55 23.17 13.84
CA PRO A 146 -18.70 22.78 15.25
C PRO A 146 -19.04 21.31 15.49
N LYS A 147 -19.79 20.67 14.58
CA LYS A 147 -20.20 19.27 14.71
C LYS A 147 -19.02 18.35 14.47
N THR A 148 -18.21 18.62 13.44
CA THR A 148 -16.98 17.89 13.15
C THR A 148 -15.94 18.04 14.26
N ARG A 149 -15.79 19.25 14.81
CA ARG A 149 -14.92 19.49 15.97
C ARG A 149 -15.32 18.64 17.18
N ASN A 150 -16.61 18.63 17.54
CA ASN A 150 -17.11 17.88 18.70
C ASN A 150 -16.97 16.35 18.52
N TYR A 151 -17.18 15.85 17.29
CA TYR A 151 -16.99 14.44 16.96
C TYR A 151 -15.54 14.01 17.16
N TRP A 152 -14.58 14.77 16.63
CA TRP A 152 -13.16 14.42 16.74
C TRP A 152 -12.59 14.64 18.13
N ASN A 153 -13.01 15.67 18.88
CA ASN A 153 -12.58 15.85 20.27
C ASN A 153 -12.90 14.61 21.13
N THR A 154 -14.13 14.08 21.00
CA THR A 154 -14.56 12.86 21.71
C THR A 154 -13.68 11.64 21.36
N ILE A 155 -13.34 11.47 20.08
CA ILE A 155 -12.55 10.33 19.60
C ILE A 155 -11.07 10.45 19.99
N LEU A 156 -10.52 11.67 19.97
CA LEU A 156 -9.13 11.93 20.29
C LEU A 156 -8.87 11.85 21.81
N GLU A 157 -9.79 12.34 22.64
CA GLU A 157 -9.72 12.24 24.11
C GLU A 157 -9.88 10.79 24.60
N GLY A 158 -10.76 9.99 23.97
CA GLY A 158 -10.96 8.58 24.32
C GLY A 158 -9.74 7.67 24.06
N ALA A 159 -8.83 8.08 23.17
CA ALA A 159 -7.61 7.33 22.87
C ALA A 159 -6.45 7.62 23.84
N ALA A 160 -6.48 8.76 24.55
CA ALA A 160 -5.45 9.14 25.53
C ALA A 160 -5.65 8.45 26.90
N GLY A 161 -6.83 7.88 27.16
CA GLY A 161 -7.16 7.19 28.42
C GLY A 161 -6.90 5.67 28.44
N ALA A 162 -6.36 5.12 27.36
CA ALA A 162 -5.99 3.70 27.27
C ALA A 162 -4.46 3.58 27.12
N SER A 163 -3.74 3.81 28.22
CA SER A 163 -2.34 3.44 28.41
C SER A 163 -2.13 2.98 29.84
#